data_AF-A0A5D3K4W7-F1
#
_entry.id   AF-A0A5D3K4W7-F1
#
_cell.length_a   1.000
_cell.length_b   1.000
_cell.length_c   1.000
_cell.angle_alpha   90.00
_cell.angle_beta   90.00
_cell.angle_gamma   90.00
#
_symmetry.space_group_name_H-M   'P 1'
#
loop_
_entity.id
_entity.type
_entity.pdbx_description
1 polymer ?
#
loop_
_entity_poly.entity_id
_entity_poly.type
_entity_poly.pdbx_seq_one_letter_code
_entity_poly.pdbx_strand_id
1 'polypeptide(L)'
;MPRFFFDFSSDGTVVADDVGTEFPSLEEAYLDACQSALEMSFEKLRIRSDPNFDSVEILDARRQPLMQVPFSDVLRPKPSRSPARQDQCSEIVSSYQEQLTRGKRLKAEIGEELRKMQTTFGAIRANLERLK
;
A
#
# COMPACT_ATOMS: atom_id res chain seq x y z
N MET A 1 -4.20 7.45 13.89
CA MET A 1 -4.34 6.92 12.51
C MET A 1 -5.85 6.84 12.21
N PRO A 2 -6.33 6.82 10.95
CA PRO A 2 -7.76 6.65 10.71
C PRO A 2 -8.26 5.31 11.26
N ARG A 3 -9.49 5.29 11.76
CA ARG A 3 -10.17 4.10 12.28
C ARG A 3 -11.16 3.60 11.25
N PHE A 4 -11.14 2.30 10.99
CA PHE A 4 -12.00 1.59 10.06
C PHE A 4 -12.81 0.53 10.82
N PHE A 5 -14.01 0.27 10.35
CA PHE A 5 -14.90 -0.77 10.89
C PHE A 5 -15.13 -1.84 9.83
N PHE A 6 -15.31 -3.09 10.27
CA PHE A 6 -15.37 -4.26 9.39
C PHE A 6 -16.67 -5.05 9.63
N ASP A 7 -17.75 -4.64 8.96
CA ASP A 7 -19.04 -5.31 9.10
C ASP A 7 -19.04 -6.60 8.27
N PHE A 8 -19.38 -7.72 8.89
CA PHE A 8 -19.42 -9.02 8.22
C PHE A 8 -20.83 -9.34 7.74
N SER A 9 -20.97 -9.74 6.49
CA SER A 9 -22.24 -10.17 5.90
C SER A 9 -22.20 -11.64 5.51
N SER A 10 -23.24 -12.39 5.92
CA SER A 10 -23.43 -13.81 5.65
C SER A 10 -24.91 -14.13 5.56
N ASP A 11 -25.33 -14.80 4.48
CA ASP A 11 -26.71 -15.30 4.32
C ASP A 11 -27.80 -14.23 4.56
N GLY A 12 -27.52 -12.98 4.15
CA GLY A 12 -28.42 -11.84 4.34
C GLY A 12 -28.44 -11.25 5.76
N THR A 13 -27.62 -11.75 6.67
CA THR A 13 -27.40 -11.18 8.00
C THR A 13 -26.11 -10.35 8.00
N VAL A 14 -26.15 -9.19 8.65
CA VAL A 14 -24.96 -8.34 8.86
C VAL A 14 -24.63 -8.31 10.35
N VAL A 15 -23.37 -8.60 10.67
CA VAL A 15 -22.79 -8.50 12.01
C VAL A 15 -21.88 -7.29 12.01
N ALA A 16 -22.26 -6.26 12.76
CA ALA A 16 -21.52 -5.01 12.82
C ALA A 16 -20.27 -5.13 13.71
N ASP A 17 -19.18 -4.49 13.30
CA ASP A 17 -18.03 -4.25 14.15
C ASP A 17 -18.21 -2.92 14.89
N ASP A 18 -18.27 -2.98 16.23
CA ASP A 18 -18.44 -1.81 17.08
C ASP A 18 -17.12 -1.23 17.59
N VAL A 19 -16.00 -1.95 17.44
CA VAL A 19 -14.70 -1.55 17.98
C VAL A 19 -13.90 -0.80 16.92
N GLY A 20 -13.83 -1.37 15.72
CA GLY A 20 -12.99 -0.89 14.64
C GLY A 20 -11.49 -0.98 14.96
N THR A 21 -10.67 -0.86 13.92
CA THR A 21 -9.21 -0.95 14.00
C THR A 21 -8.56 0.25 13.32
N GLU A 22 -7.44 0.72 13.87
CA GLU A 22 -6.67 1.83 13.30
C GLU A 22 -5.67 1.34 12.27
N PHE A 23 -5.74 1.90 11.07
CA PHE A 23 -4.81 1.60 9.97
C PHE A 23 -4.20 2.89 9.41
N PRO A 24 -2.98 2.83 8.84
CA PRO A 24 -2.37 3.99 8.20
C PRO A 24 -3.16 4.50 6.98
N SER A 25 -3.81 3.59 6.25
CA SER A 25 -4.58 3.87 5.04
C SER A 25 -5.69 2.83 4.80
N LEU A 26 -6.55 3.09 3.80
CA LEU A 26 -7.60 2.16 3.39
C LEU A 26 -7.01 0.87 2.77
N GLU A 27 -5.87 0.97 2.09
CA GLU A 27 -5.21 -0.19 1.48
C GLU A 27 -4.70 -1.18 2.53
N GLU A 28 -4.15 -0.69 3.65
CA GLU A 28 -3.74 -1.53 4.78
C GLU A 28 -4.96 -2.19 5.45
N ALA A 29 -6.05 -1.43 5.63
CA ALA A 29 -7.32 -1.98 6.13
C ALA A 29 -7.90 -3.04 5.18
N TYR A 30 -7.76 -2.86 3.86
CA TYR A 30 -8.18 -3.83 2.86
C TYR A 30 -7.39 -5.13 2.93
N LEU A 31 -6.07 -5.05 3.09
CA LEU A 31 -5.22 -6.26 3.21
C LEU A 31 -5.59 -7.06 4.46
N ASP A 32 -5.87 -6.38 5.57
CA ASP A 32 -6.35 -7.02 6.81
C ASP A 32 -7.74 -7.65 6.64
N ALA A 33 -8.67 -6.96 5.96
CA ALA A 33 -9.97 -7.53 5.60
C ALA A 33 -9.86 -8.77 4.71
N CYS A 34 -8.94 -8.78 3.74
CA CYS A 34 -8.68 -9.95 2.91
C CYS A 34 -8.15 -11.14 3.73
N GLN A 35 -7.25 -10.89 4.67
CA GLN A 35 -6.72 -11.92 5.56
C GLN A 35 -7.82 -12.49 6.45
N SER A 36 -8.62 -11.62 7.06
CA SER A 36 -9.77 -12.00 7.91
C SER A 36 -10.81 -12.79 7.12
N ALA A 37 -11.18 -12.34 5.92
CA ALA A 37 -12.10 -13.06 5.03
C ALA A 37 -11.58 -14.47 4.69
N LEU A 38 -10.28 -14.61 4.45
CA LEU A 38 -9.66 -15.90 4.17
C LEU A 38 -9.69 -16.83 5.40
N GLU A 39 -9.42 -16.33 6.60
CA GLU A 39 -9.53 -17.10 7.84
C GLU A 39 -10.96 -17.57 8.10
N MET A 40 -11.93 -16.65 8.03
CA MET A 40 -13.36 -16.94 8.20
C MET A 40 -13.86 -17.94 7.13
N SER A 41 -13.37 -17.83 5.90
CA SER A 41 -13.73 -18.76 4.83
C SER A 41 -13.33 -20.19 5.16
N PHE A 42 -12.16 -20.40 5.78
CA PHE A 42 -11.72 -21.73 6.19
C PHE A 42 -12.57 -22.29 7.32
N GLU A 43 -13.00 -21.45 8.27
CA GLU A 43 -13.93 -21.86 9.33
C GLU A 43 -15.27 -22.32 8.76
N LYS A 44 -15.84 -21.57 7.81
CA LYS A 44 -17.07 -21.95 7.12
C LYS A 44 -16.94 -23.24 6.30
N LEU A 45 -15.86 -23.36 5.54
CA LEU A 45 -15.60 -24.57 4.75
C LEU A 45 -15.44 -25.82 5.64
N ARG A 46 -14.86 -25.68 6.85
CA ARG A 46 -14.76 -26.78 7.82
C ARG A 46 -16.13 -27.31 8.26
N ILE A 47 -17.13 -26.44 8.39
CA ILE A 47 -18.51 -26.82 8.71
C ILE A 47 -19.38 -27.09 7.47
N ARG A 48 -18.76 -27.21 6.27
CA ARG A 48 -19.43 -27.40 4.98
C ARG A 48 -20.45 -26.31 4.63
N SER A 49 -20.23 -25.09 5.10
CA SER A 49 -20.95 -23.89 4.66
C SER A 49 -20.19 -23.26 3.49
N ASP A 50 -20.90 -22.85 2.45
CA ASP A 50 -20.30 -22.17 1.28
C ASP A 50 -20.15 -20.67 1.59
N PRO A 51 -18.91 -20.14 1.65
CA PRO A 51 -18.68 -18.72 1.92
C PRO A 51 -18.75 -17.83 0.68
N ASN A 52 -19.07 -18.35 -0.51
CA ASN A 52 -19.01 -17.56 -1.77
C ASN A 52 -19.89 -16.30 -1.78
N PHE A 53 -20.96 -16.29 -1.00
CA PHE A 53 -21.89 -15.15 -0.91
C PHE A 53 -21.60 -14.23 0.27
N ASP A 54 -20.55 -14.50 1.04
CA ASP A 54 -20.16 -13.68 2.17
C ASP A 54 -19.29 -12.50 1.75
N SER A 55 -19.32 -11.44 2.54
CA SER A 55 -18.43 -10.29 2.34
C SER A 55 -18.12 -9.56 3.63
N VAL A 56 -16.97 -8.88 3.66
CA VAL A 56 -16.63 -7.88 4.67
C VAL A 56 -16.83 -6.49 4.07
N GLU A 57 -17.61 -5.64 4.72
CA GLU A 57 -17.72 -4.23 4.40
C GLU A 57 -16.77 -3.40 5.27
N ILE A 58 -15.94 -2.58 4.63
CA ILE A 58 -15.03 -1.66 5.29
C ILE A 58 -15.70 -0.29 5.36
N LEU A 59 -15.90 0.24 6.56
CA LEU A 59 -16.54 1.53 6.80
C LEU A 59 -15.59 2.55 7.40
N ASP A 60 -15.89 3.83 7.17
CA ASP A 60 -15.19 4.95 7.79
C ASP A 60 -15.64 5.21 9.24
N ALA A 61 -15.04 6.23 9.87
CA ALA A 61 -15.37 6.65 11.22
C ALA A 61 -16.83 7.10 11.44
N ARG A 62 -17.57 7.41 10.36
CA ARG A 62 -18.98 7.81 10.36
C ARG A 62 -19.90 6.66 9.96
N ARG A 63 -19.38 5.43 9.91
CA ARG A 63 -20.05 4.21 9.41
C ARG A 63 -20.59 4.38 7.98
N GLN A 64 -19.85 5.10 7.13
CA GLN A 64 -20.11 5.12 5.70
C GLN A 64 -19.29 4.02 5.01
N PRO A 65 -19.90 3.21 4.14
CA PRO A 65 -19.19 2.15 3.43
C PRO A 65 -18.16 2.76 2.47
N LEU A 66 -16.90 2.32 2.60
CA LEU A 66 -15.80 2.70 1.72
C LEU A 66 -15.54 1.61 0.67
N MET A 67 -15.63 0.35 1.07
CA MET A 67 -15.29 -0.80 0.23
C MET A 67 -16.02 -2.06 0.69
N GLN A 68 -16.32 -2.96 -0.24
CA GLN A 68 -16.79 -4.31 0.04
C GLN A 68 -15.76 -5.32 -0.45
N VAL A 69 -15.45 -6.30 0.39
CA VAL A 69 -14.50 -7.39 0.11
C VAL A 69 -15.28 -8.71 0.09
N PRO A 70 -15.71 -9.19 -1.09
CA PRO A 70 -16.39 -10.47 -1.19
C PRO A 70 -15.40 -11.62 -0.99
N PHE A 71 -15.81 -12.67 -0.29
CA PHE A 71 -14.94 -13.81 -0.01
C PHE A 71 -14.48 -14.51 -1.30
N SER A 72 -15.30 -14.44 -2.35
CA SER A 72 -14.94 -14.98 -3.67
C SER A 72 -13.67 -14.36 -4.28
N ASP A 73 -13.27 -13.15 -3.87
CA ASP A 73 -12.05 -12.51 -4.36
C ASP A 73 -10.78 -13.12 -3.76
N VAL A 74 -10.86 -13.56 -2.50
CA VAL A 74 -9.71 -14.19 -1.80
C VAL A 74 -9.66 -15.71 -2.01
N LEU A 75 -10.81 -16.33 -2.29
CA LEU A 75 -10.93 -17.77 -2.51
C LEU A 75 -10.63 -18.22 -3.94
N ARG A 76 -10.70 -17.32 -4.92
CA ARG A 76 -10.37 -17.69 -6.30
C ARG A 76 -8.91 -18.11 -6.38
N PRO A 77 -8.63 -19.34 -6.86
CA PRO A 77 -7.28 -19.71 -7.22
C PRO A 77 -6.76 -18.66 -8.20
N LYS A 78 -5.62 -18.06 -7.87
CA LYS A 78 -4.93 -17.15 -8.78
C LYS A 78 -4.89 -17.86 -10.13
N PRO A 79 -5.52 -17.32 -11.20
CA PRO A 79 -5.46 -17.97 -12.49
C PRO A 79 -3.98 -18.19 -12.77
N SER A 80 -3.61 -19.42 -13.14
CA SER A 80 -2.23 -19.78 -13.42
C SER A 80 -1.67 -18.68 -14.32
N ARG A 81 -0.78 -17.85 -13.75
CA ARG A 81 -0.22 -16.73 -14.50
C ARG A 81 0.53 -17.37 -15.64
N SER A 82 0.09 -17.14 -16.87
CA SER A 82 0.88 -17.50 -18.02
C SER A 82 2.26 -16.83 -17.86
N PRO A 83 3.37 -17.58 -18.05
CA PRO A 83 4.72 -17.08 -17.76
C PRO A 83 5.02 -15.73 -18.43
N ALA A 84 4.47 -15.51 -19.63
CA ALA A 84 4.58 -14.26 -20.38
C ALA A 84 4.10 -12.99 -19.65
N ARG A 85 3.14 -13.09 -18.71
CA ARG A 85 2.67 -11.93 -17.91
C ARG A 85 3.51 -11.67 -16.66
N GLN A 86 4.28 -12.66 -16.22
CA GLN A 86 5.13 -12.56 -15.04
C GLN A 86 6.40 -11.75 -15.35
N ASP A 87 6.93 -11.93 -16.56
CA ASP A 87 8.10 -11.21 -17.06
C ASP A 87 7.83 -9.70 -17.17
N GLN A 88 6.68 -9.30 -17.74
CA GLN A 88 6.33 -7.89 -17.94
C GLN A 88 6.25 -7.08 -16.63
N CYS A 89 5.66 -7.65 -15.58
CA CYS A 89 5.54 -6.95 -14.30
C CYS A 89 6.91 -6.82 -13.60
N SER A 90 7.76 -7.84 -13.71
CA SER A 90 9.12 -7.78 -13.20
C SER A 90 9.99 -6.75 -13.92
N GLU A 91 9.83 -6.62 -15.25
CA GLU A 91 10.57 -5.67 -16.08
C GLU A 91 10.16 -4.21 -15.80
N ILE A 92 8.85 -3.98 -15.60
CA ILE A 92 8.37 -2.65 -15.18
C ILE A 92 8.92 -2.30 -13.80
N VAL A 93 8.84 -3.21 -12.82
CA VAL A 93 9.33 -2.94 -11.46
C VAL A 93 10.84 -2.70 -11.43
N SER A 94 11.63 -3.49 -12.17
CA SER A 94 13.09 -3.29 -12.24
C SER A 94 13.43 -1.95 -12.90
N SER A 95 12.76 -1.57 -13.99
CA SER A 95 13.00 -0.28 -14.65
C SER A 95 12.70 0.91 -13.73
N TYR A 96 11.62 0.84 -12.93
CA TYR A 96 11.29 1.85 -11.93
C TYR A 96 12.38 1.96 -10.85
N GLN A 97 12.87 0.82 -10.35
CA GLN A 97 13.92 0.78 -9.34
C GLN A 97 15.23 1.38 -9.86
N GLU A 98 15.59 1.07 -11.11
CA GLU A 98 16.74 1.68 -11.76
C GLU A 98 16.60 3.19 -11.89
N GLN A 99 15.43 3.68 -12.33
CA GLN A 99 15.16 5.10 -12.46
C GLN A 99 15.27 5.83 -11.11
N LEU A 100 14.72 5.25 -10.04
CA LEU A 100 14.85 5.82 -8.69
C LEU A 100 16.31 5.87 -8.22
N THR A 101 17.08 4.82 -8.52
CA THR A 101 18.50 4.76 -8.15
C THR A 101 19.30 5.83 -8.91
N ARG A 102 19.05 5.98 -10.22
CA ARG A 102 19.65 7.03 -11.05
C ARG A 102 19.27 8.43 -10.54
N GLY A 103 18.00 8.65 -10.21
CA GLY A 103 17.52 9.93 -9.67
C GLY A 103 18.18 10.30 -8.35
N LYS A 104 18.35 9.33 -7.43
CA LYS A 104 19.08 9.53 -6.18
C LYS A 104 20.55 9.92 -6.42
N ARG A 105 21.23 9.26 -7.36
CA ARG A 105 22.63 9.56 -7.70
C ARG A 105 22.79 10.96 -8.30
N LEU A 106 21.96 11.32 -9.27
CA LEU A 106 21.99 12.64 -9.90
C LEU A 106 21.75 13.75 -8.88
N LYS A 107 20.78 13.54 -7.97
CA LYS A 107 20.51 14.50 -6.89
C LYS A 107 21.71 14.68 -5.96
N ALA A 108 22.42 13.60 -5.64
CA ALA A 108 23.63 13.68 -4.82
C ALA A 108 24.74 14.47 -5.54
N GLU A 109 24.96 14.21 -6.83
CA GLU A 109 25.98 14.90 -7.63
C GLU A 109 25.71 16.40 -7.76
N ILE A 110 24.46 16.80 -8.04
CA ILE A 110 24.07 18.22 -8.06
C ILE A 110 24.30 18.86 -6.68
N GLY A 111 23.99 18.14 -5.60
CA GLY A 111 24.24 18.60 -4.24
C GLY A 111 25.72 18.85 -3.94
N GLU A 112 26.62 17.98 -4.43
CA GLU A 112 28.06 18.18 -4.29
C GLU A 112 28.57 19.37 -5.11
N GLU A 113 28.12 19.52 -6.35
CA GLU A 113 28.53 20.66 -7.19
C GLU A 113 28.06 22.00 -6.62
N LEU A 114 26.83 22.07 -6.10
CA LEU A 114 26.34 23.26 -5.41
C LEU A 114 27.17 23.57 -4.15
N ARG A 115 27.58 22.55 -3.40
CA ARG A 115 28.42 22.74 -2.20
C ARG A 115 29.80 23.28 -2.57
N LYS A 116 30.44 22.75 -3.62
CA LYS A 116 31.72 23.28 -4.14
C LYS A 116 31.58 24.74 -4.55
N MET A 117 30.53 25.08 -5.30
CA MET A 117 30.26 26.44 -5.74
C MET A 117 30.07 27.41 -4.56
N GLN A 118 29.35 27.00 -3.52
CA GLN A 118 29.21 27.82 -2.31
C GLN A 118 30.54 28.06 -1.60
N THR A 119 31.40 27.04 -1.51
CA THR A 119 32.73 27.19 -0.88
C THR A 119 33.64 28.13 -1.67
N THR A 120 33.65 28.06 -3.00
CA THR A 120 34.46 28.95 -3.83
C THR A 120 33.97 30.40 -3.75
N PHE A 121 32.65 30.63 -3.79
CA PHE A 121 32.09 31.96 -3.58
C PHE A 121 32.41 32.51 -2.19
N GLY A 122 32.36 31.67 -1.15
CA GLY A 122 32.77 32.04 0.21
C GLY A 122 34.24 32.46 0.29
N ALA A 123 35.14 31.71 -0.34
CA ALA A 123 36.57 32.01 -0.39
C ALA A 123 36.87 33.31 -1.15
N ILE A 124 36.21 33.53 -2.30
CA ILE A 124 36.33 34.77 -3.07
C ILE A 124 35.88 35.96 -2.22
N ARG A 125 34.73 35.84 -1.55
CA ARG A 125 34.20 36.91 -0.67
C ARG A 125 35.16 37.23 0.47
N ALA A 126 35.71 36.22 1.13
CA ALA A 126 36.67 36.40 2.22
C ALA A 126 37.98 37.08 1.76
N ASN A 127 38.46 36.75 0.55
CA ASN A 127 39.64 37.42 -0.02
C ASN A 127 39.36 38.89 -0.39
N LEU A 128 38.16 39.21 -0.87
CA LEU A 128 37.76 40.59 -1.16
C LEU A 128 37.61 41.45 0.11
N GLU A 129 37.17 40.87 1.22
CA GLU A 129 37.11 41.60 2.50
C GLU A 129 38.50 41.88 3.11
N ARG A 130 39.52 41.08 2.77
CA ARG A 130 40.91 41.31 3.22
C ARG A 130 41.66 42.39 2.44
N LEU A 131 41.12 42.84 1.31
CA LEU A 131 41.71 43.88 0.45
C LEU A 131 41.18 45.29 0.76
N LYS A 132 40.30 45.42 1.77
CA LYS A 132 39.85 46.69 2.34
C LYS A 132 40.59 46.98 3.63
#